data_AF-A0A429A220-F1
#
_entry.id   AF-A0A429A220-F1
#
_cell.length_a   1.000
_cell.length_b   1.000
_cell.length_c   1.000
_cell.angle_alpha   90.00
_cell.angle_beta   90.00
_cell.angle_gamma   90.00
#
_symmetry.space_group_name_H-M   'P 1'
#
loop_
_entity.id
_entity.type
_entity.pdbx_description
1 polymer ?
#
loop_
_entity_poly.entity_id
_entity_poly.type
_entity_poly.pdbx_seq_one_letter_code
_entity_poly.pdbx_strand_id
1 'polypeptide(L)' 'MLDRAVALDVLTSLAMCGVGLFAVVTDDYSDLPVLQVLSLLGFVGSVSLARFFPGRSR' A
#
# COMPACT_ATOMS: atom_id res chain seq x y z
N MET A 1 0.10 10.29 -14.52
CA MET A 1 -0.09 8.85 -14.25
C MET A 1 0.84 8.39 -13.13
N LEU A 2 2.15 8.65 -13.21
CA LEU A 2 3.08 8.40 -12.11
C LEU A 2 2.63 9.06 -10.79
N ASP A 3 2.18 10.32 -10.85
CA ASP A 3 1.59 11.04 -9.70
C ASP A 3 0.43 10.29 -9.02
N ARG A 4 -0.55 9.81 -9.80
CA ARG A 4 -1.67 9.00 -9.26
C ARG A 4 -1.21 7.69 -8.64
N ALA A 5 -0.17 7.09 -9.19
CA ALA A 5 0.37 5.84 -8.70
C ALA A 5 1.14 6.01 -7.40
N VAL A 6 1.94 7.08 -7.30
CA VAL A 6 2.57 7.50 -6.05
C VAL A 6 1.49 7.86 -5.01
N ALA A 7 0.43 8.57 -5.42
CA ALA A 7 -0.68 8.89 -4.54
C ALA A 7 -1.39 7.63 -4.01
N LEU A 8 -1.53 6.59 -4.84
CA LEU A 8 -2.11 5.32 -4.43
C LEU A 8 -1.20 4.58 -3.43
N ASP A 9 0.12 4.58 -3.65
CA ASP A 9 1.10 3.99 -2.73
C ASP A 9 1.10 4.68 -1.35
N VAL A 10 1.07 6.01 -1.35
CA VAL A 10 0.95 6.84 -0.14
C VAL A 10 -0.38 6.55 0.56
N LEU A 11 -1.49 6.44 -0.17
CA LEU A 11 -2.80 6.13 0.40
C LEU A 11 -2.81 4.73 1.05
N THR A 12 -2.20 3.72 0.43
CA THR A 12 -2.02 2.39 1.05
C THR A 12 -1.15 2.43 2.30
N SER A 13 -0.07 3.21 2.29
CA SER A 13 0.79 3.38 3.48
C SER A 13 0.04 4.05 4.63
N LEU A 14 -0.79 5.06 4.34
CA LEU A 14 -1.67 5.69 5.33
C LEU A 14 -2.72 4.73 5.88
N ALA A 15 -3.32 3.91 5.01
CA ALA A 15 -4.28 2.89 5.43
C ALA A 15 -3.63 1.85 6.36
N MET A 16 -2.39 1.42 6.09
CA MET A 16 -1.65 0.53 7.00
C MET A 16 -1.43 1.17 8.37
N CYS A 17 -1.01 2.44 8.42
CA CYS A 17 -0.86 3.14 9.70
C CYS A 17 -2.18 3.24 10.46
N GLY A 18 -3.29 3.51 9.78
CA GLY A 18 -4.62 3.58 10.39
C GLY A 18 -5.06 2.24 10.99
N VAL A 19 -4.93 1.15 10.24
CA VAL A 19 -5.27 -0.20 10.72
C VAL A 19 -4.34 -0.64 11.85
N GLY A 20 -3.04 -0.37 11.75
CA GLY A 20 -2.09 -0.71 12.80
C GLY A 20 -2.36 0.07 14.09
N LEU A 21 -2.70 1.36 13.99
CA LEU A 21 -3.10 2.16 15.13
C LEU A 21 -4.39 1.61 15.76
N PHE A 22 -5.38 1.24 14.94
CA PHE A 22 -6.64 0.68 15.42
C PHE A 22 -6.44 -0.64 16.18
N ALA A 23 -5.59 -1.54 15.66
CA ALA A 23 -5.26 -2.80 16.30
C ALA A 23 -4.61 -2.58 17.68
N VAL A 24 -3.67 -1.62 17.78
CA VAL A 24 -3.01 -1.27 19.06
C VAL A 24 -3.98 -0.63 20.05
N VAL A 25 -4.85 0.28 19.59
CA VAL A 25 -5.82 0.98 20.46
C VAL A 25 -6.89 0.02 20.99
N THR A 26 -7.30 -0.96 20.18
CA THR A 26 -8.33 -1.95 20.55
C THR A 26 -7.73 -3.13 21.33
N ASP A 27 -6.40 -3.28 21.31
CA ASP A 27 -5.65 -4.45 21.81
C ASP A 27 -6.16 -5.78 21.22
N ASP A 28 -6.74 -5.71 20.02
CA ASP A 28 -7.26 -6.84 19.26
C ASP A 28 -6.48 -6.96 17.96
N TYR A 29 -5.80 -8.10 17.80
CA TYR A 29 -4.92 -8.40 16.68
C TYR A 29 -5.61 -9.26 15.61
N SER A 30 -6.93 -9.44 15.67
CA SER A 30 -7.71 -10.12 14.64
C SER A 30 -7.65 -9.39 13.30
N ASP A 31 -7.26 -8.11 13.30
CA ASP A 31 -7.10 -7.26 12.10
C ASP A 31 -5.72 -7.38 11.42
N LEU A 32 -4.77 -8.15 11.98
CA LEU A 32 -3.47 -8.41 11.34
C LEU A 32 -3.57 -8.91 9.88
N PRO A 33 -4.55 -9.76 9.49
CA PRO A 33 -4.73 -10.16 8.10
C PRO A 33 -5.05 -8.96 7.18
N VAL A 34 -5.68 -7.90 7.69
CA VAL A 34 -5.96 -6.69 6.90
C VAL A 34 -4.66 -5.98 6.54
N LEU A 35 -3.72 -5.86 7.49
CA LEU A 35 -2.38 -5.34 7.24
C LEU A 35 -1.63 -6.19 6.19
N GLN A 36 -1.80 -7.52 6.23
CA GLN A 36 -1.22 -8.41 5.24
C GLN A 36 -1.75 -8.13 3.83
N VAL A 37 -3.07 -7.96 3.68
CA VAL A 37 -3.70 -7.60 2.40
C VAL A 37 -3.23 -6.24 1.90
N LEU A 38 -3.13 -5.25 2.79
CA LEU A 38 -2.60 -3.93 2.43
C LEU A 38 -1.14 -4.00 1.96
N SER A 39 -0.33 -4.87 2.56
CA SER A 39 1.08 -5.07 2.17
C SER A 39 1.19 -5.64 0.76
N LEU A 40 0.34 -6.64 0.46
CA LEU A 40 0.23 -7.18 -0.89
C LEU A 40 -0.24 -6.11 -1.89
N LEU A 41 -1.18 -5.25 -1.51
CA LEU A 41 -1.69 -4.19 -2.37
C LEU A 41 -0.59 -3.17 -2.75
N GLY A 42 0.21 -2.72 -1.79
CA GLY A 42 1.35 -1.83 -2.03
C GLY A 42 2.43 -2.47 -2.93
N PHE A 43 2.73 -3.75 -2.68
CA PHE A 43 3.66 -4.51 -3.52
C PHE A 43 3.16 -4.67 -4.96
N VAL A 44 1.89 -5.06 -5.16
CA VAL A 44 1.27 -5.20 -6.48
C VAL A 44 1.22 -3.86 -7.21
N GLY A 45 0.96 -2.76 -6.49
CA GLY A 45 1.04 -1.39 -7.02
C GLY A 45 2.43 -1.08 -7.58
N SER A 46 3.49 -1.35 -6.80
CA SER A 46 4.88 -1.16 -7.21
C SER A 46 5.26 -2.00 -8.44
N VAL A 47 4.88 -3.29 -8.48
CA VAL A 47 5.15 -4.18 -9.62
C VAL A 47 4.40 -3.75 -10.87
N SER A 48 3.14 -3.35 -10.73
CA SER A 48 2.33 -2.85 -11.85
C SER A 48 2.96 -1.60 -12.47
N LEU A 49 3.49 -0.71 -11.64
CA LEU A 49 4.21 0.47 -12.11
C LEU A 49 5.49 0.10 -12.85
N ALA A 50 6.32 -0.77 -12.29
CA ALA A 50 7.55 -1.23 -12.94
C ALA A 50 7.28 -1.90 -14.29
N ARG A 51 6.16 -2.64 -14.42
CA ARG A 51 5.78 -3.34 -15.65
C ARG A 51 5.25 -2.40 -16.74
N PHE A 52 4.37 -1.46 -16.37
CA PHE A 52 3.62 -0.64 -17.32
C PHE A 52 4.18 0.77 -17.53
N PHE A 53 5.14 1.20 -16.69
CA PHE A 53 5.99 2.36 -16.94
C PHE A 53 7.40 1.91 -17.33
N PRO A 54 7.61 1.36 -18.54
CA PRO A 54 8.97 1.29 -19.07
C PRO A 54 9.42 2.73 -19.20
N GLY A 55 10.42 3.10 -18.38
CA GLY A 55 11.01 4.43 -18.40
C GLY A 55 11.28 4.79 -19.85
N ARG A 56 10.71 5.91 -20.30
CA ARG A 56 11.00 6.45 -21.63
C ARG A 56 12.44 6.96 -21.61
N SER A 57 13.41 6.06 -21.72
CA SER A 57 14.80 6.41 -21.92
C SER A 57 14.98 6.79 -23.39
N ARG A 58 15.16 8.09 -23.57
CA ARG A 58 15.98 8.69 -24.63
C ARG A 58 17.29 7.92 -24.85
#